data_AF-A0A1G5ZBX8-F1
#
_entry.id   AF-A0A1G5ZBX8-F1
#
_cell.length_a   1.000
_cell.length_b   1.000
_cell.length_c   1.000
_cell.angle_alpha   90.00
_cell.angle_beta   90.00
_cell.angle_gamma   90.00
#
_symmetry.space_group_name_H-M   'P 1'
#
loop_
_entity.id
_entity.type
_entity.pdbx_description
1 polymer ?
#
loop_
_entity_poly.entity_id
_entity_poly.type
_entity_poly.pdbx_seq_one_letter_code
_entity_poly.pdbx_strand_id
1 'polypeptide(L)' 'MREVGCDIKGNINERGEHIYHMPGQEYYSATRVNPARGERWFCSQWEAWWAGWRKAKV' A
#
# COMPACT_ATOMS: atom_id res chain seq x y z
N MET A 1 3.83 14.99 -11.96
CA MET A 1 2.36 14.93 -11.98
C MET A 1 1.99 13.64 -11.27
N ARG A 2 1.38 13.70 -10.08
CA ARG A 2 0.88 12.50 -9.39
C ARG A 2 -0.35 12.04 -10.16
N GLU A 3 -0.39 10.78 -10.57
CA GLU A 3 -1.61 10.19 -11.14
C GLU A 3 -2.68 10.16 -10.05
N VAL A 4 -3.71 10.98 -10.24
CA VAL A 4 -4.87 11.09 -9.36
C VAL A 4 -5.58 9.74 -9.41
N GLY A 5 -5.54 8.99 -8.31
CA GLY A 5 -6.20 7.68 -8.20
C GLY A 5 -5.28 6.51 -7.83
N CYS A 6 -3.95 6.65 -7.94
CA CYS A 6 -2.98 5.62 -7.53
C CYS A 6 -2.33 5.92 -6.18
N ASP A 7 -3.17 6.27 -5.21
CA ASP A 7 -2.72 6.73 -3.90
C ASP A 7 -2.68 5.61 -2.85
N ILE A 8 -2.94 4.35 -3.20
CA ILE A 8 -2.88 3.26 -2.21
C ILE A 8 -1.43 2.79 -2.09
N LYS A 9 -0.86 2.84 -0.89
CA LYS A 9 0.53 2.45 -0.63
C LYS A 9 0.58 1.02 -0.12
N GLY A 10 1.17 0.11 -0.88
CA GLY A 10 1.46 -1.25 -0.42
C GLY A 10 2.87 -1.38 0.14
N ASN A 11 3.02 -1.65 1.44
CA ASN A 11 4.28 -2.04 2.08
C ASN A 11 4.31 -3.50 2.57
N ILE A 12 5.51 -4.04 2.76
CA ILE A 12 5.73 -5.40 3.23
C ILE A 12 6.44 -5.30 4.57
N ASN A 13 5.80 -5.77 5.64
CA ASN A 13 6.43 -5.72 6.96
C ASN A 13 7.59 -6.72 7.08
N GLU A 14 8.33 -6.66 8.18
CA GLU A 14 9.47 -7.57 8.43
C GLU A 14 9.05 -9.05 8.52
N ARG A 15 7.77 -9.34 8.75
CA ARG A 15 7.19 -10.69 8.78
C ARG A 15 6.76 -11.19 7.39
N GLY A 16 6.97 -10.39 6.34
CA GLY A 16 6.55 -10.71 4.98
C GLY A 16 5.05 -10.52 4.71
N GLU A 17 4.34 -9.80 5.57
CA GLU A 17 2.93 -9.49 5.35
C GLU A 17 2.78 -8.31 4.40
N HIS A 18 1.96 -8.51 3.36
CA HIS A 18 1.60 -7.50 2.37
C HIS A 18 0.48 -6.61 2.91
N ILE A 19 0.76 -5.36 3.20
CA ILE A 19 -0.18 -4.42 3.82
C ILE A 19 -0.38 -3.24 2.87
N TYR A 20 -1.63 -2.84 2.63
CA TYR A 20 -1.93 -1.63 1.87
C TYR A 20 -2.58 -0.55 2.74
N HIS A 21 -2.14 0.69 2.55
CA HIS A 21 -2.61 1.88 3.24
C HIS A 21 -3.34 2.79 2.27
N MET A 22 -4.52 3.25 2.66
CA MET A 22 -5.30 4.20 1.88
C MET A 22 -4.98 5.65 2.25
N PRO A 23 -5.15 6.60 1.30
CA PRO A 23 -5.04 8.02 1.59
C PRO A 23 -6.04 8.40 2.70
N GLY A 24 -5.56 9.14 3.70
CA GLY A 24 -6.36 9.53 4.88
C GLY A 24 -6.14 8.66 6.13
N GLN A 25 -5.37 7.57 6.04
CA GLN A 25 -4.95 6.81 7.23
C GLN A 25 -3.82 7.53 7.98
N GLU A 26 -3.77 7.36 9.30
CA GLU A 26 -2.79 8.02 10.18
C GLU A 26 -1.35 7.69 9.77
N TYR A 27 -1.10 6.42 9.44
CA TYR A 27 0.21 5.92 9.02
C TYR A 27 0.49 6.10 7.53
N TYR A 28 -0.47 6.63 6.75
CA TYR A 28 -0.29 6.76 5.31
C TYR A 28 0.95 7.60 4.94
N SER A 29 1.16 8.71 5.63
CA SER A 29 2.31 9.59 5.40
C SER A 29 3.64 8.97 5.84
N ALA A 30 3.61 8.13 6.89
CA ALA A 30 4.77 7.43 7.40
C ALA A 30 5.16 6.23 6.52
N THR A 31 4.18 5.56 5.90
CA THR A 31 4.42 4.44 5.00
C THR A 31 5.19 4.91 3.77
N ARG A 32 6.40 4.37 3.62
CA ARG A 32 7.23 4.49 2.42
C ARG A 32 7.21 3.14 1.71
N VAL A 33 6.93 3.19 0.42
CA VAL A 33 6.92 2.02 -0.45
C VAL A 33 8.32 1.89 -1.08
N ASN A 34 8.91 0.72 -0.92
CA ASN A 34 10.22 0.34 -1.43
C ASN A 34 10.10 -0.76 -2.51
N PRO A 35 10.18 -0.40 -3.79
CA PRO A 35 10.11 -1.36 -4.90
C PRO A 35 11.15 -2.48 -4.82
N ALA A 36 12.32 -2.23 -4.22
CA ALA A 36 13.37 -3.24 -4.07
C ALA A 36 12.95 -4.39 -3.13
N ARG A 37 12.00 -4.15 -2.23
CA ARG A 37 11.41 -5.18 -1.35
C ARG A 37 10.18 -5.85 -1.97
N GLY A 38 9.75 -5.44 -3.17
CA GLY A 38 8.48 -5.86 -3.77
C GLY A 38 7.27 -5.03 -3.33
N GLU A 39 7.51 -3.92 -2.63
CA GLU A 39 6.46 -2.98 -2.24
C GLU A 39 6.01 -2.14 -3.45
N ARG A 40 4.71 -1.86 -3.55
CA ARG A 40 4.16 -1.12 -4.71
C ARG A 40 2.95 -0.28 -4.36
N TRP A 41 2.62 0.68 -5.24
CA TRP A 41 1.39 1.44 -5.17
C TRP A 41 0.27 0.73 -5.94
N PHE A 42 -0.96 0.97 -5.51
CA PHE A 42 -2.17 0.46 -6.14
C PHE A 42 -3.11 1.60 -6.47
N CYS A 43 -3.90 1.41 -7.52
CA CYS A 43 -4.93 2.35 -7.92
C CYS A 43 -6.31 1.95 -7.41
N SER A 44 -6.48 0.69 -6.99
CA SER A 44 -7.71 0.24 -6.34
C SER A 44 -7.45 -0.75 -5.21
N GLN A 45 -8.34 -0.70 -4.21
CA GLN A 45 -8.40 -1.69 -3.13
C GLN A 45 -8.59 -3.11 -3.68
N TRP A 46 -9.28 -3.23 -4.82
CA TRP A 46 -9.52 -4.51 -5.47
C TRP A 46 -8.23 -5.10 -6.02
N GLU A 47 -7.40 -4.29 -6.67
CA GLU A 47 -6.11 -4.69 -7.20
C GLU A 47 -5.16 -5.13 -6.08
N ALA A 48 -5.16 -4.41 -4.95
CA ALA A 48 -4.41 -4.80 -3.77
C ALA A 48 -4.92 -6.14 -3.19
N TRP A 49 -6.23 -6.32 -3.09
CA TRP A 49 -6.84 -7.55 -2.59
C TRP A 49 -6.56 -8.76 -3.49
N TRP A 50 -6.70 -8.60 -4.81
CA TRP A 50 -6.36 -9.64 -5.80
C TRP A 50 -4.89 -10.00 -5.79
N ALA A 51 -4.03 -9.02 -5.48
CA ALA A 51 -2.60 -9.25 -5.30
C ALA A 51 -2.24 -9.94 -3.98
N GLY A 52 -3.22 -10.22 -3.10
CA GLY A 52 -3.00 -10.84 -1.80
C GLY A 52 -2.61 -9.87 -0.68
N TRP A 53 -2.90 -8.58 -0.83
CA TRP A 53 -2.56 -7.56 0.15
C TRP A 53 -3.72 -7.34 1.12
N ARG A 54 -3.40 -7.20 2.42
CA ARG A 54 -4.38 -6.89 3.46
C ARG A 54 -4.46 -5.39 3.73
N LYS A 55 -5.65 -4.90 4.08
CA LYS A 55 -5.83 -3.50 4.48
C LYS A 55 -5.08 -3.22 5.79
N ALA A 56 -4.43 -2.06 5.90
CA ALA A 56 -3.90 -1.56 7.16
C ALA A 56 -5.05 -1.33 8.17
N LYS A 57 -4.88 -1.80 9.41
CA LYS A 57 -5.96 -1.77 10.41
C LYS A 57 -6.21 -0.38 11.02
N VAL A 58 -5.36 0.61 10.76
CA VAL A 58 -5.48 2.01 11.23
C VAL A 58 -4.75 2.94 10.28
#